data_AF-A0A7J3X5V3-F1
#
_entry.id   AF-A0A7J3X5V3-F1
#
_cell.length_a   1.000
_cell.length_b   1.000
_cell.length_c   1.000
_cell.angle_alpha   90.00
_cell.angle_beta   90.00
_cell.angle_gamma   90.00
#
_symmetry.space_group_name_H-M   'P 1'
#
loop_
_entity.id
_entity.type
_entity.pdbx_description
1 polymer ?
#
loop_
_entity_poly.entity_id
_entity_poly.type
_entity_poly.pdbx_seq_one_letter_code
_entity_poly.pdbx_strand_id
1 'polypeptide(L)' 'YIQELKKAREEALRDLVESAQRLGANAVVGVDFETSEILEGFIVVTATGTAVVVEKEG' A
#
# COMPACT_ATOMS: atom_id res chain seq x y z
N TYR A 1 -19.93 2.41 -3.53
CA TYR A 1 -18.95 3.45 -3.18
C TYR A 1 -17.99 3.00 -2.07
N ILE A 2 -18.42 2.86 -0.81
CA ILE A 2 -17.52 2.48 0.31
C ILE A 2 -16.85 1.12 0.10
N GLN A 3 -17.55 0.13 -0.45
CA GLN A 3 -16.98 -1.20 -0.72
C GLN A 3 -15.90 -1.16 -1.82
N GLU A 4 -16.12 -0.40 -2.89
CA GLU A 4 -15.13 -0.23 -3.96
C GLU A 4 -13.86 0.48 -3.46
N LEU A 5 -14.00 1.48 -2.59
CA LEU A 5 -12.85 2.14 -1.96
C LEU A 5 -12.06 1.20 -1.04
N LYS A 6 -12.76 0.33 -0.29
CA LYS A 6 -12.09 -0.70 0.51
C LYS A 6 -11.30 -1.66 -0.37
N LYS A 7 -11.91 -2.12 -1.47
CA LYS A 7 -11.26 -3.00 -2.44
C LYS A 7 -10.03 -2.36 -3.07
N ALA A 8 -10.15 -1.11 -3.54
CA ALA A 8 -9.03 -0.35 -4.11
C ALA A 8 -7.89 -0.16 -3.10
N ARG A 9 -8.21 0.09 -1.83
CA ARG A 9 -7.21 0.19 -0.75
C ARG A 9 -6.50 -1.14 -0.49
N GLU A 10 -7.24 -2.26 -0.49
CA GLU A 10 -6.64 -3.58 -0.34
C GLU A 10 -5.75 -3.95 -1.52
N GLU A 11 -6.13 -3.57 -2.75
CA GLU A 11 -5.31 -3.74 -3.96
C GLU A 11 -4.01 -2.93 -3.85
N ALA A 12 -4.10 -1.63 -3.54
CA ALA A 12 -2.92 -0.77 -3.36
C ALA A 12 -1.97 -1.29 -2.27
N LEU A 13 -2.51 -1.84 -1.18
CA LEU A 13 -1.69 -2.44 -0.11
C LEU A 13 -1.00 -3.73 -0.58
N ARG A 14 -1.69 -4.59 -1.34
CA ARG A 14 -1.08 -5.79 -1.92
C ARG A 14 0.08 -5.42 -2.84
N ASP A 15 -0.12 -4.45 -3.71
CA ASP A 15 0.92 -3.99 -4.65
C ASP A 15 2.14 -3.42 -3.92
N LEU A 16 1.93 -2.68 -2.83
CA LEU A 16 3.01 -2.17 -1.97
C LEU A 16 3.80 -3.32 -1.32
N VAL A 17 3.11 -4.33 -0.79
CA VAL A 17 3.74 -5.50 -0.16
C VAL A 17 4.52 -6.32 -1.19
N GLU A 18 3.94 -6.60 -2.36
CA GLU A 18 4.64 -7.32 -3.43
C GLU A 18 5.87 -6.58 -3.91
N SER A 19 5.79 -5.24 -4.01
CA SER A 19 6.93 -4.39 -4.35
C SER A 19 8.03 -4.49 -3.32
N ALA A 20 7.70 -4.43 -2.03
CA ALA A 20 8.67 -4.60 -0.95
C ALA A 20 9.30 -6.00 -0.94
N GLN A 21 8.52 -7.05 -1.17
CA GLN A 21 9.01 -8.43 -1.28
C GLN A 21 10.00 -8.60 -2.43
N ARG A 22 9.74 -7.99 -3.59
CA ARG A 22 10.70 -7.98 -4.73
C ARG A 22 12.03 -7.30 -4.40
N LEU A 23 12.04 -6.39 -3.42
CA LEU A 23 13.26 -5.76 -2.89
C LEU A 23 13.94 -6.60 -1.79
N GLY A 24 13.40 -7.75 -1.43
CA GLY A 24 13.91 -8.61 -0.35
C GLY A 24 13.53 -8.17 1.06
N ALA A 25 12.61 -7.20 1.20
CA ALA A 25 12.11 -6.77 2.49
C ALA A 25 11.16 -7.81 3.10
N ASN A 26 11.13 -7.88 4.44
CA ASN A 26 10.21 -8.73 5.19
C ASN A 26 9.11 -7.93 5.92
N ALA A 27 9.19 -6.59 5.89
CA ALA A 27 8.18 -5.69 6.41
C ALA A 27 8.13 -4.37 5.63
N VAL A 28 7.01 -3.66 5.74
CA VAL A 28 6.84 -2.28 5.29
C VAL A 28 6.43 -1.43 6.48
N VAL A 29 7.16 -0.34 6.73
CA VAL A 29 6.91 0.58 7.85
C VAL A 29 6.55 1.97 7.34
N GLY A 30 5.85 2.75 8.17
CA GLY A 30 5.42 4.10 7.79
C GLY A 30 4.46 4.08 6.60
N VAL A 31 3.49 3.14 6.60
CA VAL A 31 2.52 3.03 5.52
C VAL A 31 1.55 4.22 5.57
N ASP A 32 1.37 4.87 4.44
CA ASP A 32 0.41 5.96 4.24
C ASP A 32 -0.45 5.70 2.99
N PHE A 33 -1.65 6.30 2.97
CA PHE A 33 -2.58 6.19 1.86
C PHE A 33 -3.03 7.56 1.38
N GLU A 34 -2.90 7.78 0.08
CA GLU A 34 -3.47 8.94 -0.60
C GLU A 34 -4.64 8.49 -1.47
N THR A 35 -5.68 9.32 -1.53
CA THR A 35 -6.85 9.10 -2.38
C THR A 35 -7.08 10.34 -3.21
N SER A 36 -7.07 10.19 -4.53
CA SER A 36 -7.25 11.29 -5.48
C SER A 36 -8.34 10.97 -6.49
N GLU A 37 -9.20 11.95 -6.77
CA GLU A 37 -10.15 11.89 -7.88
C GLU A 37 -9.48 12.48 -9.12
N ILE A 38 -9.28 11.66 -10.15
CA ILE A 38 -8.54 12.08 -11.36
C ILE A 38 -9.50 12.49 -12.48
N LEU A 39 -10.67 11.84 -12.52
CA LEU A 39 -11.80 12.15 -13.40
C LEU A 39 -13.08 11.96 -12.59
N GLU A 40 -14.17 12.61 -12.99
CA GLU A 40 -15.45 12.50 -12.30
C GLU A 40 -15.86 11.03 -12.11
N GLY A 41 -15.94 10.59 -10.86
CA GLY A 41 -16.28 9.21 -10.51
C GLY A 41 -15.14 8.17 -10.59
N PHE A 42 -13.92 8.59 -10.94
CA PHE A 42 -12.71 7.76 -10.91
C PHE A 42 -11.80 8.15 -9.76
N ILE A 43 -11.66 7.23 -8.82
CA ILE A 43 -10.81 7.41 -7.64
C ILE A 43 -9.61 6.48 -7.75
N VAL A 44 -8.44 7.04 -7.52
CA VAL A 44 -7.20 6.31 -7.36
C VAL A 44 -6.81 6.29 -5.89
N VAL A 45 -6.45 5.12 -5.40
CA VAL A 45 -5.87 4.92 -4.07
C VAL A 45 -4.41 4.55 -4.25
N THR A 46 -3.52 5.30 -3.63
CA THR A 46 -2.08 5.05 -3.65
C THR A 46 -1.64 4.68 -2.23
N ALA A 47 -0.80 3.65 -2.12
CA ALA A 47 -0.19 3.25 -0.86
C ALA A 47 1.32 3.46 -0.95
N THR A 48 1.90 4.11 0.05
CA THR A 48 3.35 4.34 0.15
C THR A 48 3.88 3.84 1.47
N GLY A 49 5.16 3.46 1.53
CA GLY A 49 5.82 3.03 2.76
C GLY A 49 7.29 2.72 2.54
N THR A 50 8.00 2.37 3.61
CA THR A 50 9.43 2.04 3.57
C THR A 50 9.61 0.54 3.71
N ALA A 51 10.21 -0.10 2.69
CA ALA A 51 10.56 -1.51 2.71
C ALA A 51 11.78 -1.74 3.61
N VAL A 52 11.68 -2.64 4.59
CA VAL A 52 12.73 -2.91 5.58
C VAL A 52 12.91 -4.42 5.81
N VAL A 53 14.10 -4.79 6.31
CA VAL A 53 14.36 -6.11 6.88
C VAL A 53 14.49 -5.94 8.39
N VAL A 54 13.61 -6.59 9.15
CA VAL A 54 13.65 -6.61 10.61
C VAL A 54 14.04 -7.98 11.14
N GLU A 55 14.67 -8.01 12.30
CA GLU A 55 15.00 -9.22 13.06
C GLU A 55 14.46 -9.11 14.49
N LYS A 56 14.38 -10.24 15.20
CA LYS A 56 13.95 -10.23 16.60
C LYS A 56 15.02 -9.54 17.46
N GLU A 57 14.57 -8.80 18.46
CA GLU A 57 15.47 -8.30 19.51
C GLU A 57 16.09 -9.50 20.25
N GLY A 58 17.41 -9.41 20.48
CA GLY A 58 18.23 -10.46 21.08
C GLY A 58 18.28 -10.42 22.60
#